data_AF-A0A938IGE1-F1
#
_entry.id   AF-A0A938IGE1-F1
#
_cell.length_a   1.000
_cell.length_b   1.000
_cell.length_c   1.000
_cell.angle_alpha   90.00
_cell.angle_beta   90.00
_cell.angle_gamma   90.00
#
_symmetry.space_group_name_H-M   'P 1'
#
loop_
_entity.id
_entity.type
_entity.pdbx_description
1 polymer ?
#
loop_
_entity_poly.entity_id
_entity_poly.type
_entity_poly.pdbx_seq_one_letter_code
_entity_poly.pdbx_strand_id
1 'polypeptide(L)' 'MSAQAPRTTAQGERASFRMAAAVLLTRGRGEEFELYLVQRSPRLSVFPGWWALPGGGVDACDGDA' A
#
# COMPACT_ATOMS: atom_id res chain seq x y z
N MET A 1 -17.36 22.47 -25.34
CA MET A 1 -16.36 21.98 -24.36
C MET A 1 -15.45 21.02 -25.11
N SER A 2 -14.25 21.46 -25.48
CA SER A 2 -13.34 20.64 -26.29
C SER A 2 -12.62 19.64 -25.40
N ALA A 3 -12.76 18.34 -25.67
CA ALA A 3 -12.04 17.29 -24.95
C ALA A 3 -10.56 17.33 -25.34
N GLN A 4 -9.68 17.42 -24.34
CA GLN A 4 -8.24 17.46 -24.58
C GLN A 4 -7.72 16.06 -24.91
N ALA A 5 -6.98 15.95 -26.02
CA ALA A 5 -6.42 14.69 -26.48
C ALA A 5 -5.41 14.10 -25.47
N PRO A 6 -5.34 12.77 -25.33
CA PRO A 6 -4.47 12.12 -24.37
C PRO A 6 -2.99 12.37 -24.71
N ARG A 7 -2.21 12.79 -23.71
CA ARG A 7 -0.76 12.95 -23.84
C ARG A 7 -0.06 11.60 -23.62
N THR A 8 0.58 11.07 -24.65
CA THR A 8 1.44 9.89 -24.57
C THR A 8 2.80 10.29 -23.98
N THR A 9 3.15 9.74 -22.81
CA THR A 9 4.52 9.79 -22.26
C THR A 9 5.25 8.47 -22.56
N ALA A 10 6.57 8.50 -22.60
CA ALA A 10 7.45 7.40 -23.02
C ALA A 10 7.57 6.21 -22.04
N GLN A 11 6.61 6.03 -21.13
CA GLN A 11 6.56 4.86 -20.24
C GLN A 11 5.66 3.81 -20.88
N GLY A 12 6.22 2.60 -21.04
CA GLY A 12 5.50 1.42 -21.51
C GLY A 12 4.22 1.16 -20.73
N GLU A 13 3.39 0.26 -21.27
CA GLU A 13 2.07 -0.19 -20.79
C GLU A 13 1.71 0.31 -19.39
N ARG A 14 0.66 1.14 -19.28
CA ARG A 14 0.22 1.77 -18.02
C ARG A 14 0.30 0.77 -16.88
N ALA A 15 1.29 0.94 -16.00
CA ALA A 15 1.39 0.16 -14.79
C ALA A 15 0.07 0.36 -14.03
N SER A 16 -0.73 -0.70 -13.93
CA SER A 16 -1.95 -0.66 -13.13
C SER A 16 -1.52 -0.56 -11.68
N PHE A 17 -1.66 0.62 -11.09
CA PHE A 17 -1.44 0.79 -9.66
C PHE A 17 -2.53 0.03 -8.91
N ARG A 18 -2.11 -0.91 -8.05
CA ARG A 18 -3.03 -1.59 -7.13
C ARG A 18 -3.21 -0.70 -5.89
N MET A 19 -4.45 -0.31 -5.61
CA MET A 19 -4.79 0.39 -4.37
C MET A 19 -4.51 -0.50 -3.16
N ALA A 20 -3.91 0.07 -2.12
CA ALA A 20 -3.57 -0.61 -0.88
C ALA A 20 -3.69 0.33 0.31
N ALA A 21 -3.94 -0.24 1.48
CA ALA A 21 -3.99 0.46 2.75
C ALA A 21 -3.10 -0.25 3.77
N ALA A 22 -2.49 0.52 4.67
CA ALA A 22 -1.68 0.02 5.76
C ALA A 22 -2.02 0.76 7.06
N VAL A 23 -1.90 0.06 8.18
CA VAL A 23 -2.23 0.57 9.51
C VAL A 23 -0.95 0.87 10.27
N LEU A 24 -0.80 2.12 10.69
CA LEU A 24 0.24 2.55 11.63
C LEU A 24 -0.28 2.43 13.06
N LEU A 25 -0.05 1.28 13.70
CA LEU A 25 -0.47 1.05 15.09
C LEU A 25 0.64 1.44 16.05
N THR A 26 0.37 2.43 16.89
CA THR A 26 1.34 2.98 17.83
C THR A 26 0.87 2.80 19.28
N ARG A 27 1.83 2.74 20.20
CA ARG A 27 1.60 2.73 21.65
C ARG A 27 2.54 3.74 22.30
N GLY A 28 2.08 4.37 23.37
CA GLY A 28 2.87 5.36 24.11
C GLY A 28 3.09 6.67 23.33
N ARG A 29 3.92 7.55 23.89
CA ARG A 29 4.29 8.87 23.35
C ARG A 29 5.67 9.25 23.85
N GLY A 30 6.38 10.12 23.13
CA GLY A 30 7.71 10.57 23.52
C GLY A 30 8.73 9.43 23.48
N GLU A 31 9.46 9.24 24.57
CA GLU A 31 10.49 8.18 24.69
C GLU A 31 9.88 6.77 24.76
N GLU A 32 8.62 6.64 25.19
CA GLU A 32 7.88 5.38 25.26
C GLU A 32 7.11 5.08 23.95
N PHE A 33 7.42 5.79 22.87
CA PHE A 33 6.74 5.59 21.59
C PHE A 33 7.19 4.27 20.95
N GLU A 34 6.21 3.41 20.67
CA GLU A 34 6.43 2.14 20.02
C GLU A 34 5.57 2.01 18.76
N LEU A 35 6.09 1.28 17.77
CA LEU A 35 5.41 0.96 16.52
C LEU A 35 5.27 -0.55 16.38
N TYR A 36 4.06 -1.00 16.05
CA TYR A 36 3.81 -2.40 15.73
C TYR A 36 4.15 -2.70 14.26
N LEU A 37 5.18 -3.53 14.05
CA LEU A 37 5.61 -4.03 12.75
C LEU A 37 5.46 -5.55 12.69
N VAL A 38 5.26 -6.06 11.47
CA VAL A 38 5.25 -7.50 11.19
C VAL A 38 6.38 -7.86 10.25
N GLN A 39 7.01 -9.02 10.46
CA GLN A 39 7.93 -9.58 9.49
C GLN A 39 7.14 -10.40 8.47
N ARG A 40 7.29 -10.04 7.20
CA ARG A 40 6.63 -10.75 6.09
C ARG A 40 7.14 -12.18 6.00
N SER A 41 6.23 -13.13 5.82
CA SER A 41 6.56 -14.54 5.67
C SER A 41 7.59 -14.76 4.54
N PRO A 42 8.60 -15.61 4.74
CA PRO A 42 9.60 -15.91 3.71
C PRO A 42 9.01 -16.65 2.50
N ARG A 43 7.76 -17.13 2.58
CA ARG A 43 7.07 -17.83 1.50
C ARG A 43 6.36 -16.89 0.50
N LEU A 44 6.38 -15.58 0.73
CA LEU A 44 5.71 -14.60 -0.14
C LEU A 44 6.54 -14.31 -1.39
N SER A 45 5.88 -14.19 -2.54
CA SER A 45 6.55 -13.90 -3.82
C SER A 45 7.08 -12.47 -3.95
N VAL A 46 6.59 -11.54 -3.12
CA VAL A 46 6.97 -10.13 -3.13
C VAL A 46 7.40 -9.70 -1.73
N PHE A 47 8.59 -9.10 -1.61
CA PHE A 47 9.19 -8.62 -0.34
C PHE A 47 9.17 -9.66 0.80
N PRO A 48 9.67 -10.89 0.62
CA PRO A 48 9.77 -11.88 1.70
C PRO A 48 10.77 -11.43 2.78
N GLY A 49 10.43 -11.64 4.06
CA GLY A 49 11.31 -11.34 5.20
C GLY A 49 11.41 -9.86 5.60
N TRP A 50 10.78 -8.95 4.85
CA TRP A 50 10.80 -7.51 5.14
C TRP A 50 9.91 -7.18 6.34
N TRP A 51 10.35 -6.22 7.16
CA TRP A 51 9.48 -5.57 8.14
C TRP A 51 8.50 -4.64 7.43
N ALA A 52 7.23 -4.71 7.80
CA ALA A 52 6.16 -3.93 7.19
C ALA A 52 5.11 -3.52 8.23
N LEU A 53 4.33 -2.49 7.89
CA LEU A 53 3.06 -2.24 8.55
C LEU A 53 2.05 -3.33 8.18
N PRO A 54 1.16 -3.74 9.10
CA PRO A 54 0.01 -4.54 8.74
C PRO A 54 -0.84 -3.82 7.68
N GLY A 55 -1.32 -4.55 6.69
CA GLY A 55 -2.08 -3.97 5.58
C GLY A 55 -2.25 -4.92 4.41
N GLY A 56 -2.83 -4.41 3.33
CA GLY A 56 -3.15 -5.19 2.14
C GLY A 56 -3.68 -4.34 1.00
N GLY A 57 -3.95 -4.99 -0.13
CA GLY A 57 -4.68 -4.35 -1.22
C GLY A 57 -6.13 -4.12 -0.82
N VAL A 58 -6.70 -3.02 -1.30
CA VAL A 58 -8.13 -2.69 -1.10
C VAL A 58 -8.99 -3.70 -1.87
N ASP A 59 -10.04 -4.20 -1.23
CA ASP A 59 -11.09 -5.04 -1.82
C ASP A 59 -12.31 -4.19 -2.20
N ALA A 60 -13.17 -4.72 -3.07
CA ALA A 60 -14.41 -4.04 -3.46
C ALA A 60 -15.35 -3.83 -2.27
N CYS A 61 -15.36 -4.75 -1.29
CA CYS A 61 -16.23 -4.63 -0.11
C CYS A 61 -15.76 -3.60 0.92
N ASP A 62 -14.54 -3.06 0.81
CA ASP A 62 -14.01 -2.09 1.80
C ASP A 62 -14.77 -0.75 1.80
N GLY A 63 -15.55 -0.48 0.75
CA GLY A 63 -16.35 0.75 0.59
C GLY A 63 -17.84 0.61 0.90
N ASP A 64 -18.32 -0.60 1.20
CA ASP A 64 -19.72 -0.85 1.51
C ASP A 64 -19.96 -0.61 3.01
N ALA A 65 -20.67 0.49 3.33
CA ALA A 65 -21.01 0.91 4.69
C ALA A 65 -22.53 0.99 4.90
#